data_AF-A0A7J3JQH0-F1
#
_entry.id   AF-A0A7J3JQH0-F1
#
_cell.length_a   1.000
_cell.length_b   1.000
_cell.length_c   1.000
_cell.angle_alpha   90.00
_cell.angle_beta   90.00
_cell.angle_gamma   90.00
#
_symmetry.space_group_name_H-M   'P 1'
#
loop_
_entity.id
_entity.type
_entity.pdbx_description
1 polymer ?
#
loop_
_entity_poly.entity_id
_entity_poly.type
_entity_poly.pdbx_seq_one_letter_code
_entity_poly.pdbx_strand_id
1 'polypeptide(L)'
;MSTRLDEYLDKPSVITSQELIAWLEAEKGQPITHNGRVVGAVHHHSVMGKIYVTYRQKNEHLYRKWSSIGISRDVIIKLMNLGVQRILVVFKDTSEIYMTTPQKYLHEGRNLWFNYESDSQLHLPIDSMIRIP
;
A
#
# COMPACT_ATOMS: atom_id res chain seq x y z
N MET A 1 -46.39 6.33 -4.40
CA MET A 1 -45.79 5.51 -3.32
C MET A 1 -45.11 4.33 -3.97
N SER A 2 -43.82 4.04 -3.88
CA SER A 2 -42.65 4.66 -3.27
C SER A 2 -41.54 4.27 -4.25
N THR A 3 -40.99 5.24 -4.98
CA THR A 3 -39.73 5.04 -5.70
C THR A 3 -38.69 4.76 -4.62
N ARG A 4 -38.21 3.52 -4.56
CA ARG A 4 -37.21 3.09 -3.59
C ARG A 4 -35.99 3.99 -3.72
N LEU A 5 -35.73 4.80 -2.69
CA LEU A 5 -34.47 5.54 -2.53
C LEU A 5 -33.24 4.59 -2.57
N ASP A 6 -33.46 3.28 -2.41
CA ASP A 6 -32.44 2.24 -2.43
C ASP A 6 -31.82 2.00 -3.82
N GLU A 7 -32.48 2.42 -4.92
CA GLU A 7 -31.90 2.32 -6.28
C GLU A 7 -30.92 3.46 -6.61
N TYR A 8 -30.90 4.52 -5.79
CA TYR A 8 -30.02 5.70 -5.93
C TYR A 8 -28.85 5.72 -4.94
N LEU A 9 -28.65 4.66 -4.16
CA LEU A 9 -27.39 4.45 -3.43
C LEU A 9 -26.34 3.96 -4.42
N ASP A 10 -25.85 4.91 -5.23
CA ASP A 10 -24.68 4.80 -6.08
C ASP A 10 -23.62 3.96 -5.37
N LYS A 11 -23.34 2.78 -5.94
CA LYS A 11 -22.10 2.06 -5.70
C LYS A 11 -20.96 3.07 -5.86
N PRO A 12 -19.95 3.09 -4.98
CA PRO A 12 -18.93 4.12 -5.06
C PRO A 12 -18.35 4.14 -6.47
N SER A 13 -18.47 5.31 -7.11
CA SER A 13 -17.60 5.73 -8.21
C SER A 13 -16.18 5.41 -7.80
N VAL A 14 -15.40 4.86 -8.72
CA VAL A 14 -13.99 4.45 -8.52
C VAL A 14 -13.28 5.41 -7.56
N ILE A 15 -12.86 4.91 -6.38
CA ILE A 15 -12.16 5.72 -5.36
C ILE A 15 -10.96 6.39 -6.03
N THR A 16 -10.91 7.72 -5.95
CA THR A 16 -9.78 8.49 -6.46
C THR A 16 -8.64 8.53 -5.46
N SER A 17 -7.43 8.79 -5.94
CA SER A 17 -6.25 8.93 -5.10
C SER A 17 -6.40 10.06 -4.09
N GLN A 18 -7.07 11.16 -4.45
CA GLN A 18 -7.31 12.29 -3.56
C GLN A 18 -8.26 11.93 -2.42
N GLU A 19 -9.38 11.27 -2.72
CA GLU A 19 -10.32 10.80 -1.70
C GLU A 19 -9.66 9.80 -0.75
N LEU A 20 -8.84 8.88 -1.29
CA LEU A 20 -8.14 7.88 -0.49
C LEU A 20 -7.07 8.52 0.40
N ILE A 21 -6.32 9.51 -0.08
CA ILE A 21 -5.36 10.27 0.74
C ILE A 21 -6.09 11.00 1.87
N ALA A 22 -7.17 11.72 1.56
CA ALA A 22 -7.93 12.44 2.58
C ALA A 22 -8.49 11.49 3.66
N TRP A 23 -8.98 10.32 3.25
CA TRP A 23 -9.42 9.29 4.19
C TRP A 23 -8.26 8.76 5.06
N LEU A 24 -7.10 8.49 4.47
CA LEU A 24 -5.91 8.02 5.19
C LEU A 24 -5.37 9.03 6.20
N GLU A 25 -5.52 10.32 5.93
CA GLU A 25 -5.13 11.40 6.84
C GLU A 25 -6.10 11.57 8.00
N ALA A 26 -7.40 11.31 7.77
CA ALA A 26 -8.43 11.38 8.80
C ALA A 26 -8.42 10.16 9.75
N GLU A 27 -8.09 8.97 9.23
CA GLU A 27 -8.16 7.72 9.98
C GLU A 27 -6.84 7.32 10.65
N LYS A 28 -6.91 7.01 11.95
CA LYS A 28 -5.72 6.56 12.70
C LYS A 28 -5.42 5.08 12.44
N GLY A 29 -4.40 4.82 11.62
CA GLY A 29 -3.90 3.48 11.38
C GLY A 29 -3.11 2.89 12.56
N GLN A 30 -3.05 1.56 12.64
CA GLN A 30 -2.17 0.84 13.57
C GLN A 30 -0.73 0.85 13.01
N PRO A 31 0.25 1.45 13.69
CA PRO A 31 1.61 1.53 13.16
C PRO A 31 2.26 0.15 13.07
N ILE A 32 2.95 -0.09 11.96
CA ILE A 32 3.82 -1.25 11.77
C ILE A 32 5.26 -0.80 11.96
N THR A 33 5.90 -1.35 12.96
CA THR A 33 7.32 -1.14 13.25
C THR A 33 8.17 -2.29 12.73
N HIS A 34 9.36 -1.94 12.23
CA HIS A 34 10.42 -2.85 11.82
C HIS A 34 11.78 -2.18 12.09
N ASN A 35 12.73 -2.92 12.66
CA ASN A 35 14.06 -2.39 13.05
C ASN A 35 14.00 -1.06 13.83
N GLY A 36 13.06 -0.94 14.77
CA GLY A 36 12.90 0.25 15.62
C GLY A 36 12.28 1.47 14.93
N ARG A 37 11.88 1.37 13.65
CA ARG A 37 11.28 2.46 12.87
C ARG A 37 9.86 2.11 12.44
N VAL A 38 9.00 3.11 12.32
CA VAL A 38 7.66 2.95 11.71
C VAL A 38 7.83 2.89 10.20
N VAL A 39 7.44 1.77 9.58
CA VAL A 39 7.56 1.55 8.12
C VAL A 39 6.26 1.76 7.36
N GLY A 40 5.15 1.84 8.09
CA GLY A 40 3.81 2.09 7.56
C GLY A 40 2.76 1.88 8.64
N ALA A 41 1.50 1.82 8.24
CA ALA A 41 0.37 1.58 9.13
C ALA A 41 -0.66 0.65 8.50
N VAL A 42 -1.40 -0.09 9.32
CA VAL A 42 -2.52 -0.92 8.90
C VAL A 42 -3.83 -0.21 9.22
N HIS A 43 -4.72 -0.15 8.25
CA HIS A 43 -6.05 0.45 8.34
C HIS A 43 -7.12 -0.59 7.97
N HIS A 44 -8.35 -0.34 8.39
CA HIS A 44 -9.51 -1.12 7.98
C HIS A 44 -10.43 -0.24 7.13
N HIS A 45 -10.44 -0.47 5.82
CA HIS A 45 -11.27 0.27 4.88
C HIS A 45 -12.52 -0.54 4.56
N SER A 46 -13.69 0.09 4.54
CA SER A 46 -14.99 -0.58 4.33
C SER A 46 -15.04 -1.40 3.02
N VAL A 47 -14.50 -0.83 1.94
CA VAL A 47 -14.43 -1.47 0.61
C VAL A 47 -13.16 -2.31 0.39
N MET A 48 -11.97 -1.78 0.70
CA MET A 48 -10.69 -2.44 0.40
C MET A 48 -10.26 -3.49 1.44
N GLY A 49 -11.01 -3.61 2.54
CA GLY A 49 -10.71 -4.50 3.65
C GLY A 49 -9.52 -4.03 4.48
N LYS A 50 -8.76 -4.98 5.02
CA LYS A 50 -7.58 -4.68 5.84
C LYS A 50 -6.39 -4.33 4.94
N ILE A 51 -5.97 -3.07 4.98
CA ILE A 51 -4.95 -2.53 4.09
C ILE A 51 -3.71 -2.10 4.88
N TYR A 52 -2.54 -2.28 4.30
CA TYR A 52 -1.29 -1.70 4.79
C TYR A 52 -0.92 -0.52 3.91
N VAL A 53 -0.53 0.58 4.51
CA VAL A 53 -0.13 1.80 3.83
C VAL A 53 1.30 2.15 4.19
N THR A 54 2.13 2.33 3.17
CA THR A 54 3.50 2.81 3.32
C THR A 54 3.69 4.08 2.50
N TYR A 55 4.18 5.13 3.15
CA TYR A 55 4.41 6.42 2.51
C TYR A 55 5.84 6.51 2.01
N ARG A 56 6.01 6.93 0.76
CA ARG A 56 7.30 7.01 0.06
C ARG A 56 7.44 8.37 -0.63
N GLN A 57 8.66 8.70 -1.04
CA GLN A 57 8.95 9.76 -2.00
C GLN A 57 9.44 9.05 -3.26
N LYS A 58 8.86 9.34 -4.41
CA LYS A 58 9.14 8.61 -5.66
C LYS A 58 10.56 8.87 -6.13
N ASN A 59 11.04 10.11 -5.99
CA ASN A 59 12.40 10.53 -6.30
C ASN A 59 13.51 9.82 -5.49
N GLU A 60 13.22 9.44 -4.24
CA GLU A 60 14.20 8.86 -3.30
C GLU A 60 14.06 7.34 -3.14
N HIS A 61 12.83 6.84 -2.99
CA HIS A 61 12.59 5.45 -2.61
C HIS A 61 12.36 4.52 -3.81
N LEU A 62 12.13 5.06 -5.01
CA LEU A 62 12.03 4.24 -6.22
C LEU A 62 13.41 3.75 -6.64
N TYR A 63 13.61 2.44 -6.61
CA TYR A 63 14.86 1.84 -7.07
C TYR A 63 14.95 1.90 -8.60
N ARG A 64 15.71 2.89 -9.10
CA ARG A 64 15.77 3.29 -10.52
C ARG A 64 16.05 2.15 -11.49
N LYS A 65 16.93 1.19 -11.14
CA LYS A 65 17.31 0.08 -12.04
C LYS A 65 16.11 -0.79 -12.44
N TRP A 66 15.13 -0.94 -11.54
CA TRP A 66 13.97 -1.82 -11.75
C TRP A 66 12.63 -1.10 -11.67
N SER A 67 12.64 0.24 -11.54
CA SER A 67 11.44 1.05 -11.28
C SER A 67 10.55 0.44 -10.21
N SER A 68 11.15 0.09 -9.06
CA SER A 68 10.51 -0.77 -8.05
C SER A 68 10.58 -0.19 -6.65
N ILE A 69 9.65 -0.62 -5.80
CA ILE A 69 9.61 -0.25 -4.39
C ILE A 69 9.89 -1.46 -3.53
N GLY A 70 10.85 -1.28 -2.61
CA GLY A 70 11.25 -2.28 -1.65
C GLY A 70 10.39 -2.26 -0.39
N ILE A 71 10.01 -3.45 0.05
CA ILE A 71 9.46 -3.69 1.39
C ILE A 71 10.22 -4.89 1.97
N SER A 72 10.63 -4.79 3.22
CA SER A 72 11.28 -5.89 3.93
C SER A 72 10.46 -7.17 3.86
N ARG A 73 11.12 -8.31 3.62
CA ARG A 73 10.48 -9.62 3.60
C ARG A 73 9.75 -9.92 4.92
N ASP A 74 10.34 -9.54 6.04
CA ASP A 74 9.76 -9.76 7.37
C ASP A 74 8.49 -8.93 7.57
N VAL A 75 8.49 -7.70 7.06
CA VAL A 75 7.29 -6.86 7.03
C VAL A 75 6.21 -7.55 6.20
N ILE A 76 6.51 -8.02 4.99
CA ILE A 76 5.52 -8.72 4.14
C ILE A 76 4.92 -9.95 4.86
N ILE A 77 5.75 -10.77 5.49
CA ILE A 77 5.29 -11.94 6.27
C ILE A 77 4.39 -11.49 7.44
N LYS A 78 4.79 -10.45 8.18
CA LYS A 78 3.98 -9.88 9.26
C LYS A 78 2.62 -9.39 8.76
N LEU A 79 2.57 -8.71 7.60
CA LEU A 79 1.31 -8.26 6.99
C LEU A 79 0.39 -9.44 6.65
N MET A 80 0.93 -10.53 6.12
CA MET A 80 0.15 -11.74 5.83
C MET A 80 -0.42 -12.37 7.10
N ASN A 81 0.38 -12.48 8.17
CA ASN A 81 -0.08 -13.01 9.45
C ASN A 81 -1.16 -12.13 10.09
N LEU A 82 -1.13 -10.82 9.83
CA LEU A 82 -2.16 -9.88 10.26
C LEU A 82 -3.42 -9.94 9.37
N GLY A 83 -3.45 -10.75 8.31
CA GLY A 83 -4.58 -10.82 7.38
C GLY A 83 -4.74 -9.57 6.52
N VAL A 84 -3.66 -8.84 6.26
CA VAL A 84 -3.68 -7.70 5.32
C VAL A 84 -3.92 -8.22 3.91
N GLN A 85 -4.91 -7.65 3.24
CA GLN A 85 -5.37 -8.07 1.91
C GLN A 85 -4.74 -7.23 0.79
N ARG A 86 -4.38 -5.97 1.10
CA ARG A 86 -3.82 -5.01 0.14
C ARG A 86 -2.68 -4.22 0.76
N ILE A 87 -1.69 -3.90 -0.07
CA ILE A 87 -0.61 -2.96 0.22
C ILE A 87 -0.85 -1.74 -0.67
N LEU A 88 -0.88 -0.56 -0.07
CA LEU A 88 -0.87 0.73 -0.74
C LEU A 88 0.50 1.38 -0.57
N VAL A 89 1.10 1.75 -1.68
CA VAL A 89 2.28 2.59 -1.75
C VAL A 89 1.82 3.98 -2.13
N VAL A 90 1.95 4.93 -1.21
CA VAL A 90 1.55 6.33 -1.42
C VAL A 90 2.81 7.17 -1.63
N PHE A 91 2.97 7.76 -2.81
CA PHE A 91 4.05 8.69 -3.09
C PHE A 91 3.63 10.10 -2.71
N LYS A 92 4.23 10.65 -1.65
CA LYS A 92 3.85 11.97 -1.09
C LYS A 92 4.18 13.13 -2.04
N ASP A 93 5.24 12.99 -2.82
CA ASP A 93 5.72 14.00 -3.76
C ASP A 93 4.88 14.09 -5.05
N THR A 94 4.24 12.99 -5.46
CA THR A 94 3.42 12.96 -6.68
C THR A 94 1.93 12.72 -6.43
N SER A 95 1.54 12.46 -5.19
CA SER A 95 0.18 12.03 -4.81
C SER A 95 -0.30 10.77 -5.55
N GLU A 96 0.61 9.98 -6.12
CA GLU A 96 0.29 8.73 -6.79
C GLU A 96 0.12 7.61 -5.76
N ILE A 97 -0.88 6.75 -5.97
CA ILE A 97 -1.12 5.56 -5.15
C ILE A 97 -1.07 4.32 -6.03
N TYR A 98 -0.27 3.36 -5.60
CA TYR A 98 -0.18 2.04 -6.22
C TYR A 98 -0.63 0.97 -5.22
N MET A 99 -1.43 0.04 -5.71
CA MET A 99 -2.02 -1.04 -4.95
C MET A 99 -1.51 -2.40 -5.41
N THR A 100 -1.19 -3.26 -4.45
CA THR A 100 -0.79 -4.65 -4.69
C THR A 100 -1.20 -5.53 -3.50
N THR A 101 -0.73 -6.78 -3.46
CA THR A 101 -0.97 -7.72 -2.35
C THR A 101 0.35 -8.16 -1.72
N PRO A 102 0.34 -8.56 -0.44
CA PRO A 102 1.52 -9.18 0.18
C PRO A 102 2.03 -10.41 -0.57
N GLN A 103 1.12 -11.24 -1.09
CA GLN A 103 1.45 -12.46 -1.84
C GLN A 103 2.22 -12.12 -3.12
N LYS A 104 1.84 -11.03 -3.82
CA LYS A 104 2.52 -10.61 -5.04
C LYS A 104 3.97 -10.21 -4.75
N TYR A 105 4.23 -9.52 -3.64
CA TYR A 105 5.60 -9.23 -3.20
C TYR A 105 6.42 -10.49 -2.95
N LEU A 106 5.86 -11.53 -2.33
CA LEU A 106 6.58 -12.79 -2.09
C LEU A 106 6.87 -13.57 -3.39
N HIS A 107 5.92 -13.60 -4.32
CA HIS A 107 6.04 -14.40 -5.54
C HIS A 107 6.84 -13.72 -6.64
N GLU A 108 6.65 -12.41 -6.84
CA GLU A 108 7.19 -11.66 -7.98
C GLU A 108 8.29 -10.67 -7.56
N GLY A 109 8.44 -10.41 -6.26
CA GLY A 109 9.42 -9.48 -5.74
C GLY A 109 10.85 -9.97 -5.97
N ARG A 110 11.71 -9.09 -6.48
CA ARG A 110 13.15 -9.36 -6.62
C ARG A 110 13.84 -9.11 -5.29
N ASN A 111 14.61 -10.08 -4.81
CA ASN A 111 15.40 -9.91 -3.58
C ASN A 111 16.54 -8.92 -3.84
N LEU A 112 16.63 -7.89 -3.00
CA LEU A 112 17.78 -7.00 -2.92
C LEU A 112 18.24 -6.95 -1.47
N TRP A 113 19.49 -7.34 -1.24
CA TRP A 113 20.11 -7.23 0.08
C TRP A 113 20.76 -5.85 0.21
N PHE A 114 20.25 -5.03 1.12
CA PHE A 114 20.87 -3.74 1.42
C PHE A 114 21.85 -3.91 2.57
N ASN A 115 23.15 -3.94 2.25
CA ASN A 115 24.23 -4.00 3.25
C ASN A 115 24.12 -2.89 4.31
N TYR A 116 23.54 -1.73 3.97
CA TYR A 116 23.39 -0.60 4.89
C TYR A 116 22.17 -0.71 5.82
N GLU A 117 21.07 -1.32 5.35
CA GLU A 117 19.86 -1.50 6.17
C GLU A 117 19.83 -2.83 6.93
N SER A 118 20.84 -3.68 6.71
CA SER A 118 20.96 -5.02 7.31
C SER A 118 19.70 -5.88 7.11
N ASP A 119 19.00 -5.67 6.00
CA ASP A 119 17.71 -6.32 5.73
C ASP A 119 17.53 -6.65 4.25
N SER A 120 16.85 -7.77 4.01
CA SER A 120 16.43 -8.20 2.67
C SER A 120 15.12 -7.51 2.31
N GLN A 121 15.17 -6.69 1.27
CA GLN A 121 13.97 -6.09 0.70
C GLN A 121 13.51 -6.86 -0.54
N LEU A 122 12.20 -7.05 -0.63
CA LEU A 122 11.52 -7.52 -1.82
C LEU A 122 11.11 -6.30 -2.65
N HIS A 123 11.68 -6.19 -3.83
CA HIS A 123 11.41 -5.11 -4.77
C HIS A 123 10.37 -5.52 -5.80
N LEU A 124 9.24 -4.83 -5.82
CA LEU A 124 8.19 -5.02 -6.81
C LEU A 124 8.12 -3.81 -7.76
N PRO A 125 8.23 -4.00 -9.10
CA PRO A 125 8.10 -2.91 -10.07
C PRO A 125 6.73 -2.23 -9.99
N ILE A 126 6.69 -0.89 -10.11
CA ILE A 126 5.44 -0.11 -10.04
C ILE A 126 4.45 -0.50 -11.14
N ASP A 127 4.94 -0.87 -12.33
CA ASP A 127 4.11 -1.29 -13.47
C ASP A 127 3.39 -2.62 -13.24
N SER A 128 3.82 -3.40 -12.23
CA SER A 128 3.13 -4.62 -11.82
C SER A 128 2.02 -4.35 -10.80
N MET A 129 1.88 -3.12 -10.32
CA MET A 129 0.87 -2.71 -9.35
C MET A 129 -0.33 -2.06 -10.05
N ILE A 130 -1.48 -2.04 -9.37
CA ILE A 130 -2.67 -1.35 -9.85
C ILE A 130 -2.57 0.11 -9.42
N ARG A 131 -2.51 1.04 -10.37
CA ARG A 131 -2.58 2.47 -10.07
C ARG A 131 -4.02 2.85 -9.72
N ILE A 132 -4.19 3.52 -8.58
CA ILE A 132 -5.47 4.16 -8.23
C ILE A 132 -5.55 5.48 -9.03
N PRO A 133 -6.66 5.75 -9.73
CA PRO A 133 -6.80 6.94 -10.58
C PRO A 133 -6.80 8.24 -9.79
#